data_AF-A0A7Y5EGK0-F1
#
_entry.id   AF-A0A7Y5EGK0-F1
#
_cell.length_a   1.000
_cell.length_b   1.000
_cell.length_c   1.000
_cell.angle_alpha   90.00
_cell.angle_beta   90.00
_cell.angle_gamma   90.00
#
_symmetry.space_group_name_H-M   'P 1'
#
loop_
_entity.id
_entity.type
_entity.pdbx_description
1 polymer ?
#
loop_
_entity_poly.entity_id
_entity_poly.type
_entity_poly.pdbx_seq_one_letter_code
_entity_poly.pdbx_strand_id
1 'polypeptide(L)' 'MKYEKYGSWMLGIGTLLAAHAITAQGATKVDVNEQNPQALGFYQRIGFAVTGRSPTDGQGKPYPLLHMALQNA' A
#
# COMPACT_ATOMS: atom_id res chain seq x y z
N MET A 1 5.80 19.95 11.47
CA MET A 1 4.68 20.51 10.68
C MET A 1 4.27 19.66 9.46
N LYS A 2 4.60 18.37 9.34
CA LYS A 2 4.12 17.50 8.21
C LYS A 2 3.17 16.36 8.60
N TYR A 3 2.96 16.12 9.91
CA TYR A 3 2.21 14.93 10.38
C TYR A 3 0.93 15.25 11.16
N GLU A 4 0.60 16.52 11.38
CA GLU A 4 -0.61 16.93 12.13
C GLU A 4 -1.92 16.65 11.38
N LYS A 5 -1.88 16.33 10.08
CA LYS A 5 -3.08 16.11 9.27
C LYS A 5 -3.72 14.72 9.42
N TYR A 6 -3.01 13.74 9.96
CA TYR A 6 -3.46 12.33 9.90
C TYR A 6 -3.99 11.75 11.21
N GLY A 7 -3.97 12.52 12.31
CA GLY A 7 -4.46 12.07 13.61
C GLY A 7 -3.76 10.81 14.13
N SER A 8 -4.10 10.40 15.34
CA SER A 8 -3.47 9.28 16.10
C SER A 8 -3.50 7.90 15.39
N TRP A 9 -4.16 7.76 14.25
CA TRP A 9 -4.50 6.49 13.59
C TRP A 9 -3.38 5.88 12.74
N MET A 10 -2.22 6.54 12.63
CA MET A 10 -1.11 6.11 11.76
C MET A 10 0.22 5.89 12.49
N LEU A 11 0.26 5.84 13.82
CA LEU A 11 1.48 5.66 14.62
C LEU A 11 1.87 4.18 14.84
N GLY A 12 1.51 3.29 13.93
CA GLY A 12 1.84 1.87 13.99
C GLY A 12 3.13 1.51 13.25
N ILE A 13 3.72 0.36 13.58
CA ILE A 13 4.93 -0.17 12.92
C ILE A 13 4.72 -0.28 11.40
N GLY A 14 3.52 -0.68 10.94
CA GLY A 14 3.20 -0.77 9.51
C GLY A 14 3.39 0.55 8.77
N THR A 15 2.92 1.67 9.33
CA THR A 15 3.11 3.00 8.73
C THR A 15 4.58 3.39 8.72
N LEU A 16 5.32 3.12 9.81
CA LEU A 16 6.75 3.44 9.89
C LEU A 16 7.55 2.68 8.84
N LEU A 17 7.27 1.38 8.66
CA LEU A 17 7.89 0.55 7.63
C LEU A 17 7.55 1.04 6.22
N ALA A 18 6.28 1.35 5.94
CA ALA A 18 5.87 1.85 4.64
C ALA A 18 6.51 3.22 4.33
N ALA A 19 6.54 4.14 5.31
CA ALA A 19 7.19 5.43 5.16
C ALA A 19 8.69 5.28 4.89
N HIS A 20 9.38 4.38 5.59
CA HIS A 20 10.79 4.08 5.32
C HIS A 20 11.00 3.49 3.92
N ALA A 21 10.18 2.50 3.51
CA ALA A 21 10.26 1.92 2.17
C ALA A 21 10.09 2.98 1.05
N ILE A 22 9.16 3.92 1.22
CA ILE A 22 8.93 5.00 0.25
C ILE A 22 10.10 5.98 0.26
N THR A 23 10.42 6.54 1.43
CA THR A 23 11.33 7.69 1.54
C THR A 23 12.82 7.33 1.48
N ALA A 24 13.20 6.16 1.99
CA ALA A 24 14.58 5.72 2.03
C ALA A 24 14.93 4.72 0.92
N GLN A 25 13.94 3.97 0.42
CA GLN A 25 14.17 2.92 -0.60
C GLN A 25 13.47 3.21 -1.94
N GLY A 26 12.71 4.29 -2.06
CA GLY A 26 12.05 4.67 -3.31
C GLY A 26 10.94 3.72 -3.76
N ALA A 27 10.33 2.97 -2.83
CA ALA A 27 9.23 2.08 -3.15
C ALA A 27 7.98 2.88 -3.59
N THR A 28 7.55 2.69 -4.84
CA THR A 28 6.38 3.37 -5.43
C THR A 28 5.28 2.42 -5.87
N LYS A 29 5.48 1.10 -5.74
CA LYS A 29 4.53 0.06 -6.14
C LYS A 29 4.35 -0.98 -5.05
N VAL A 30 3.15 -1.53 -4.93
CA VAL A 30 2.82 -2.63 -4.02
C VAL A 30 1.71 -3.49 -4.61
N ASP A 31 1.78 -4.79 -4.37
CA ASP A 31 0.70 -5.72 -4.68
C ASP A 31 -0.03 -6.10 -3.40
N VAL A 32 -1.37 -6.09 -3.46
CA VAL A 32 -2.24 -6.45 -2.34
C VAL A 32 -3.15 -7.58 -2.78
N ASN A 33 -3.30 -8.62 -1.98
CA ASN A 33 -4.35 -9.62 -2.24
C ASN A 33 -5.73 -8.93 -2.14
N GLU A 34 -6.54 -9.06 -3.19
CA GLU A 34 -7.87 -8.44 -3.28
C GLU A 34 -8.80 -8.84 -2.13
N GLN A 35 -8.59 -10.03 -1.57
CA GLN A 35 -9.35 -10.57 -0.44
C GLN A 35 -8.97 -9.92 0.90
N ASN A 36 -7.97 -9.04 0.93
CA ASN A 36 -7.53 -8.31 2.12
C ASN A 36 -7.93 -6.82 2.05
N PRO A 37 -9.21 -6.49 2.33
CA PRO A 37 -9.70 -5.11 2.27
C PRO A 37 -9.03 -4.19 3.31
N GLN A 38 -8.53 -4.75 4.42
CA GLN A 38 -7.81 -3.98 5.44
C GLN A 38 -6.47 -3.48 4.91
N ALA A 39 -5.69 -4.33 4.23
CA ALA A 39 -4.44 -3.93 3.61
C ALA A 39 -4.68 -2.95 2.46
N LEU A 40 -5.72 -3.17 1.64
CA LEU A 40 -6.11 -2.23 0.60
C LEU A 40 -6.37 -0.82 1.18
N GLY A 41 -7.20 -0.73 2.23
CA GLY A 41 -7.50 0.53 2.91
C GLY A 41 -6.26 1.16 3.57
N PHE A 42 -5.34 0.34 4.10
CA PHE A 42 -4.08 0.82 4.66
C PHE A 42 -3.22 1.53 3.59
N TYR A 43 -2.98 0.90 2.44
CA TYR A 43 -2.17 1.50 1.37
C TYR A 43 -2.87 2.68 0.69
N GLN A 44 -4.21 2.66 0.58
CA GLN A 44 -4.98 3.80 0.11
C GLN A 44 -4.78 5.04 0.99
N ARG A 45 -4.77 4.89 2.32
CA ARG A 45 -4.50 6.00 3.25
C ARG A 45 -3.08 6.56 3.13
N ILE A 46 -2.12 5.72 2.74
CA ILE A 46 -0.74 6.15 2.47
C ILE A 46 -0.63 6.95 1.16
N GLY A 47 -1.58 6.79 0.23
CA GLY A 47 -1.61 7.49 -1.05
C GLY A 47 -1.40 6.60 -2.27
N PHE A 48 -1.39 5.28 -2.09
CA PHE A 48 -1.41 4.35 -3.21
C PHE A 48 -2.82 4.24 -3.80
N ALA A 49 -2.90 4.08 -5.11
CA ALA A 49 -4.16 3.76 -5.79
C ALA A 49 -4.01 2.50 -6.65
N VAL A 50 -5.11 1.79 -6.83
CA VAL A 50 -5.16 0.62 -7.72
C VAL A 50 -4.93 1.07 -9.16
N THR A 51 -4.03 0.36 -9.85
CA THR A 51 -3.65 0.59 -11.25
C THR A 51 -3.85 -0.64 -12.13
N GLY A 52 -4.10 -1.80 -11.53
CA GLY A 52 -4.38 -3.03 -12.26
C GLY A 52 -4.81 -4.16 -11.33
N ARG A 53 -5.18 -5.29 -11.92
CA ARG A 53 -5.55 -6.51 -11.21
C ARG A 53 -5.04 -7.74 -11.96
N SER A 54 -4.53 -8.72 -11.23
CA SER A 54 -4.23 -10.06 -11.75
C SER A 54 -5.17 -11.10 -11.13
N PRO A 55 -5.68 -12.07 -11.91
CA PRO A 55 -6.55 -13.13 -11.38
C PRO A 55 -5.80 -14.15 -10.51
N THR A 56 -4.49 -14.24 -10.67
CA THR A 56 -3.60 -15.16 -9.93
C THR A 56 -2.44 -14.41 -9.31
N ASP A 57 -1.79 -15.02 -8.32
CA ASP A 57 -0.54 -14.51 -7.74
C ASP A 57 0.67 -14.82 -8.65
N GLY A 58 1.86 -14.40 -8.21
CA GLY A 58 3.13 -14.65 -8.92
C GLY A 58 3.53 -16.14 -9.02
N GLN A 59 2.82 -17.04 -8.33
CA GLN A 59 3.01 -18.49 -8.40
C GLN A 59 1.88 -19.18 -9.20
N GLY A 60 0.96 -18.42 -9.81
CA GLY A 60 -0.17 -18.95 -10.56
C GLY A 60 -1.32 -19.47 -9.70
N LYS A 61 -1.32 -19.22 -8.38
CA LYS A 61 -2.41 -19.62 -7.49
C LYS A 61 -3.60 -18.68 -7.64
N PRO A 62 -4.85 -19.13 -7.42
CA PRO A 62 -6.06 -18.32 -7.59
C PRO A 62 -6.28 -17.34 -6.42
N TYR A 63 -5.27 -16.52 -6.15
CA TYR A 63 -5.30 -15.44 -5.18
C TYR A 63 -5.16 -14.13 -5.94
N PRO A 64 -6.27 -13.45 -6.29
CA PRO A 64 -6.22 -12.24 -7.09
C PRO A 64 -5.41 -11.14 -6.40
N LEU A 65 -4.59 -10.45 -7.18
CA LEU A 65 -3.78 -9.33 -6.72
C LEU A 65 -4.31 -8.02 -7.30
N LEU A 66 -4.36 -6.98 -6.47
CA LEU A 66 -4.49 -5.60 -6.87
C LEU A 66 -3.09 -4.99 -6.96
N HIS A 67 -2.74 -4.49 -8.13
CA HIS A 67 -1.50 -3.75 -8.35
C HIS A 67 -1.74 -2.29 -8.01
N MET A 68 -0.96 -1.73 -7.08
CA MET A 68 -1.12 -0.36 -6.64
C MET A 68 0.14 0.47 -6.84
N ALA A 69 -0.02 1.74 -7.17
CA ALA A 69 1.07 2.70 -7.31
C ALA A 69 0.81 3.95 -6.48
N LEU A 70 1.87 4.52 -5.91
CA LEU A 70 1.83 5.79 -5.17
C LEU A 70 1.50 6.93 -6.13
N GLN A 71 0.42 7.66 -5.88
CA GLN A 71 -0.12 8.63 -6.86
C GLN A 71 0.49 10.03 -6.77
N ASN A 72 1.34 10.31 -5.78
CA ASN A 72 2.11 11.56 -5.69
C ASN A 72 3.41 11.24 -4.96
N ALA A 73 4.54 11.24 -5.66
CA ALA A 73 5.88 11.20 -5.08
C ALA A 73 6.44 12.63 -4.96
#